data_AF-A0A402A9G2-F1
#
_entry.id   AF-A0A402A9G2-F1
#
_cell.length_a   1.000
_cell.length_b   1.000
_cell.length_c   1.000
_cell.angle_alpha   90.00
_cell.angle_beta   90.00
_cell.angle_gamma   90.00
#
_symmetry.space_group_name_H-M   'P 1'
#
loop_
_entity.id
_entity.type
_entity.pdbx_description
1 polymer ?
#
loop_
_entity_poly.entity_id
_entity_poly.type
_entity_poly.pdbx_seq_one_letter_code
_entity_poly.pdbx_strand_id
1 'polypeptide(L)'
;MNRLLSSFLPGNGQGQTPKTLYFALLVAACVISALLIFAFWVDGWSIWILGLLIIVAWLPLIFSVMSTIYQQHPWLSLLYLVVVGQAAHMIEHLTQAFEIHVLGYAGPKANGIIGFLNIEWVHLVWNSWVLLLVGILLIGYRKNGWLWFLFAFAIYHELEHIYMVYMYMKTGHPGNPGFLAHGGLFAGGLPITRPDLHAIYAVLEEAMLLMIYVMEQRKVKKAAQFQLATA
;
A
#
# COMPACT_ATOMS: atom_id res chain seq x y z
N MET A 1 -20.68 -16.01 0.02
CA MET A 1 -20.29 -14.65 0.46
C MET A 1 -20.10 -14.50 1.97
N ASN A 2 -20.97 -15.06 2.83
CA ASN A 2 -20.87 -14.89 4.30
C ASN A 2 -19.62 -15.49 4.99
N ARG A 3 -19.00 -16.57 4.46
CA ARG A 3 -17.83 -17.21 5.11
C ARG A 3 -16.50 -16.46 4.94
N LEU A 4 -16.32 -15.72 3.85
CA LEU A 4 -15.07 -14.98 3.60
C LEU A 4 -15.01 -13.75 4.51
N LEU A 5 -16.05 -12.92 4.52
CA LEU A 5 -16.15 -11.76 5.41
C LEU A 5 -16.17 -12.13 6.90
N SER A 6 -16.78 -13.26 7.29
CA SER A 6 -16.82 -13.66 8.70
C SER A 6 -15.46 -14.03 9.29
N SER A 7 -14.47 -14.33 8.44
CA SER A 7 -13.14 -14.76 8.84
C SER A 7 -12.17 -13.59 9.04
N PHE A 8 -12.47 -12.43 8.47
CA PHE A 8 -11.67 -11.21 8.57
C PHE A 8 -12.20 -10.20 9.59
N LEU A 9 -13.49 -10.26 9.93
CA LEU A 9 -14.10 -9.35 10.89
C LEU A 9 -14.14 -9.97 12.31
N PRO A 10 -13.81 -9.20 13.35
CA PRO A 10 -13.95 -9.63 14.74
C PRO A 10 -15.40 -10.09 15.04
N GLY A 11 -15.56 -10.96 16.04
CA GLY A 11 -16.84 -11.57 16.43
C GLY A 11 -17.87 -10.57 16.96
N ASN A 12 -19.03 -11.08 17.39
CA ASN A 12 -20.02 -10.29 18.14
C ASN A 12 -19.79 -10.50 19.65
N GLY A 13 -18.63 -10.08 20.17
CA GLY A 13 -18.39 -9.98 21.62
C GLY A 13 -18.95 -8.68 22.20
N GLN A 14 -19.24 -8.63 23.51
CA GLN A 14 -19.56 -7.37 24.19
C GLN A 14 -18.44 -6.35 23.97
N GLY A 15 -18.77 -5.19 23.40
CA GLY A 15 -17.80 -4.14 23.04
C GLY A 15 -17.19 -4.24 21.64
N GLN A 16 -17.52 -5.26 20.84
CA GLN A 16 -17.07 -5.36 19.45
C GLN A 16 -18.06 -4.67 18.49
N THR A 17 -17.51 -3.94 17.52
CA THR A 17 -18.28 -3.28 16.46
C THR A 17 -19.04 -4.33 15.64
N PRO A 18 -20.37 -4.19 15.43
CA PRO A 18 -21.16 -5.24 14.81
C PRO A 18 -20.76 -5.43 13.34
N LYS A 19 -20.74 -6.68 12.86
CA LYS A 19 -20.40 -7.03 11.47
C LYS A 19 -21.23 -6.29 10.43
N THR A 20 -22.46 -5.94 10.77
CA THR A 20 -23.38 -5.14 9.95
C THR A 20 -22.85 -3.74 9.68
N LEU A 21 -22.13 -3.13 10.63
CA LEU A 21 -21.54 -1.81 10.44
C LEU A 21 -20.43 -1.83 9.39
N TYR A 22 -19.49 -2.79 9.46
CA TYR A 22 -18.43 -2.89 8.45
C TYR A 22 -18.98 -3.12 7.04
N PHE A 23 -20.01 -3.96 6.93
CA PHE A 23 -20.69 -4.18 5.66
C PHE A 23 -21.35 -2.91 5.14
N ALA A 24 -22.04 -2.16 6.01
CA ALA A 24 -22.64 -0.88 5.65
C ALA A 24 -21.60 0.16 5.20
N LEU A 25 -20.47 0.26 5.93
CA LEU A 25 -19.36 1.15 5.57
C LEU A 25 -18.71 0.76 4.24
N LEU A 26 -18.54 -0.54 3.96
CA LEU A 26 -18.04 -1.03 2.69
C LEU A 26 -18.99 -0.66 1.54
N VAL A 27 -20.29 -0.94 1.69
CA VAL A 27 -21.29 -0.59 0.68
C VAL A 27 -21.32 0.92 0.45
N ALA A 28 -21.29 1.72 1.52
CA ALA A 28 -21.25 3.18 1.41
C ALA A 28 -20.00 3.67 0.67
N ALA A 29 -18.81 3.17 1.01
CA ALA A 29 -17.56 3.51 0.34
C ALA A 29 -17.59 3.16 -1.16
N CYS A 30 -18.12 1.98 -1.51
CA CYS A 30 -18.29 1.57 -2.91
C CYS A 30 -19.28 2.47 -3.67
N VAL A 31 -20.44 2.75 -3.09
CA VAL A 31 -21.46 3.61 -3.71
C VAL A 31 -20.94 5.03 -3.90
N ILE A 32 -20.31 5.62 -2.88
CA ILE A 32 -19.70 6.95 -2.97
C ILE A 32 -18.62 6.97 -4.06
N SER A 33 -17.74 5.96 -4.10
CA SER A 33 -16.71 5.86 -5.13
C SER A 33 -17.31 5.79 -6.54
N ALA A 34 -18.37 5.00 -6.75
CA ALA A 34 -19.05 4.90 -8.03
C ALA A 34 -19.71 6.23 -8.45
N LEU A 35 -20.35 6.92 -7.50
CA LEU A 35 -20.94 8.24 -7.75
C LEU A 35 -19.89 9.30 -8.08
N LEU A 36 -18.73 9.27 -7.41
CA LEU A 36 -17.62 10.18 -7.70
C LEU A 36 -17.02 9.93 -9.09
N ILE A 37 -16.85 8.65 -9.49
CA ILE A 37 -16.40 8.30 -10.85
C ILE A 37 -17.41 8.76 -11.89
N PHE A 38 -18.71 8.58 -11.63
CA PHE A 38 -19.76 9.07 -12.52
C PHE A 38 -19.76 10.60 -12.63
N ALA A 39 -19.65 11.32 -11.51
CA ALA A 39 -19.56 12.78 -11.49
C ALA A 39 -18.33 13.28 -12.26
N PHE A 40 -17.17 12.64 -12.07
CA PHE A 40 -15.97 12.93 -12.87
C PHE A 40 -16.22 12.78 -14.38
N TRP A 41 -16.94 11.73 -14.80
CA TRP A 41 -17.24 11.50 -16.20
C TRP A 41 -18.16 12.57 -16.81
N VAL A 42 -19.07 13.12 -16.01
CA VAL A 42 -20.00 14.17 -16.44
C VAL A 42 -19.35 15.56 -16.43
N ASP A 43 -18.67 15.91 -15.34
CA ASP A 43 -18.20 17.27 -15.07
C ASP A 43 -16.72 17.49 -15.39
N GLY A 44 -15.97 16.44 -15.74
CA GLY A 44 -14.56 16.52 -16.14
C GLY A 44 -13.63 16.99 -15.01
N TRP A 45 -13.90 16.59 -13.77
CA TRP A 45 -13.07 16.95 -12.61
C TRP A 45 -11.62 16.51 -12.80
N SER A 46 -10.68 17.07 -12.03
CA SER A 46 -9.31 16.57 -12.08
C SER A 46 -9.19 15.19 -11.42
N ILE A 47 -8.43 14.28 -12.03
CA ILE A 47 -8.32 12.88 -11.58
C ILE A 47 -7.72 12.75 -10.17
N TRP A 48 -6.84 13.67 -9.77
CA TRP A 48 -6.25 13.67 -8.42
C TRP A 48 -7.28 14.04 -7.34
N ILE A 49 -8.22 14.94 -7.65
CA ILE A 49 -9.33 15.28 -6.74
C ILE A 49 -10.22 14.06 -6.57
N LEU A 50 -10.54 13.38 -7.68
CA LEU A 50 -11.30 12.13 -7.64
C LEU A 50 -10.60 11.08 -6.77
N GLY A 51 -9.30 10.86 -6.97
CA GLY A 51 -8.50 9.94 -6.17
C GLY A 51 -8.55 10.26 -4.67
N LEU A 52 -8.35 11.53 -4.30
CA LEU A 52 -8.40 11.98 -2.91
C LEU A 52 -9.78 11.74 -2.28
N LEU A 53 -10.86 12.07 -2.99
CA LEU A 53 -12.22 11.89 -2.49
C LEU A 53 -12.59 10.42 -2.34
N ILE A 54 -12.11 9.56 -3.24
CA ILE A 54 -12.24 8.11 -3.09
C ILE A 54 -11.52 7.69 -1.80
N ILE A 55 -10.24 8.04 -1.61
CA ILE A 55 -9.50 7.69 -0.39
C ILE A 55 -10.26 8.14 0.87
N VAL A 56 -10.78 9.37 0.88
CA VAL A 56 -11.60 9.91 1.99
C VAL A 56 -12.83 9.05 2.26
N ALA A 57 -13.52 8.58 1.22
CA ALA A 57 -14.68 7.70 1.36
C ALA A 57 -14.35 6.34 2.01
N TRP A 58 -13.11 5.87 1.88
CA TRP A 58 -12.65 4.61 2.48
C TRP A 58 -12.13 4.78 3.93
N LEU A 59 -11.77 5.99 4.35
CA LEU A 59 -11.22 6.25 5.69
C LEU A 59 -12.11 5.72 6.84
N PRO A 60 -13.44 5.93 6.86
CA PRO A 60 -14.28 5.42 7.94
C PRO A 60 -14.20 3.91 8.12
N LEU A 61 -14.16 3.15 7.02
CA LEU A 61 -14.01 1.70 7.06
C LEU A 61 -12.62 1.31 7.57
N ILE A 62 -11.57 1.92 7.02
CA ILE A 62 -10.17 1.64 7.38
C ILE A 62 -9.96 1.89 8.88
N PHE A 63 -10.34 3.06 9.38
CA PHE A 63 -10.20 3.41 10.80
C PHE A 63 -11.06 2.53 11.71
N SER A 64 -12.27 2.16 11.28
CA SER A 64 -13.11 1.26 12.08
C SER A 64 -12.50 -0.14 12.21
N VAL A 65 -11.97 -0.69 11.11
CA VAL A 65 -11.29 -2.00 11.14
C VAL A 65 -10.02 -1.91 11.97
N MET A 66 -9.19 -0.89 11.72
CA MET A 66 -7.94 -0.67 12.43
C MET A 66 -8.17 -0.51 13.95
N SER A 67 -9.12 0.32 14.37
CA SER A 67 -9.46 0.55 15.78
C SER A 67 -9.81 -0.76 16.50
N THR A 68 -10.59 -1.63 15.86
CA THR A 68 -10.97 -2.90 16.47
C THR A 68 -9.80 -3.89 16.53
N ILE A 69 -8.93 -3.93 15.51
CA ILE A 69 -7.71 -4.75 15.59
C ILE A 69 -6.80 -4.20 16.69
N TYR A 70 -6.65 -2.88 16.80
CA TYR A 70 -5.76 -2.21 17.76
C TYR A 70 -6.09 -2.55 19.22
N GLN A 71 -7.37 -2.58 19.56
CA GLN A 71 -7.83 -2.89 20.92
C GLN A 71 -7.36 -4.26 21.43
N GLN A 72 -7.08 -5.21 20.54
CA GLN A 72 -6.69 -6.57 20.91
C GLN A 72 -5.25 -6.89 20.51
N HIS A 73 -4.80 -6.37 19.37
CA HIS A 73 -3.55 -6.72 18.71
C HIS A 73 -2.91 -5.49 18.07
N PRO A 74 -2.28 -4.59 18.85
CA PRO A 74 -1.74 -3.32 18.36
C PRO A 74 -0.71 -3.49 17.24
N TRP A 75 0.16 -4.50 17.33
CA TRP A 75 1.13 -4.82 16.28
C TRP A 75 0.47 -5.25 14.97
N LEU A 76 -0.63 -6.00 15.05
CA LEU A 76 -1.37 -6.46 13.87
C LEU A 76 -2.12 -5.29 13.23
N SER A 77 -2.59 -4.34 14.04
CA SER A 77 -3.20 -3.10 13.59
C SER A 77 -2.19 -2.21 12.86
N LEU A 78 -0.96 -2.11 13.36
CA LEU A 78 0.10 -1.38 12.67
C LEU A 78 0.45 -2.06 11.33
N LEU A 79 0.56 -3.38 11.30
CA LEU A 79 0.81 -4.13 10.07
C LEU A 79 -0.33 -3.95 9.06
N TYR A 80 -1.58 -3.93 9.52
CA TYR A 80 -2.74 -3.61 8.68
C TYR A 80 -2.63 -2.20 8.07
N LEU A 81 -2.23 -1.20 8.85
CA LEU A 81 -2.02 0.16 8.35
C LEU A 81 -0.97 0.21 7.24
N VAL A 82 0.15 -0.52 7.41
CA VAL A 82 1.21 -0.59 6.39
C VAL A 82 0.71 -1.27 5.12
N VAL A 83 -0.03 -2.39 5.24
CA VAL A 83 -0.65 -3.08 4.10
C VAL A 83 -1.59 -2.13 3.34
N VAL A 84 -2.51 -1.45 4.05
CA VAL A 84 -3.49 -0.58 3.39
C VAL A 84 -2.83 0.61 2.70
N GLY A 85 -1.82 1.23 3.32
CA GLY A 85 -1.11 2.32 2.65
C GLY A 85 -0.23 1.83 1.51
N GLN A 86 0.52 0.74 1.67
CA GLN A 86 1.32 0.22 0.56
C GLN A 86 0.46 -0.18 -0.64
N ALA A 87 -0.75 -0.69 -0.42
CA ALA A 87 -1.72 -0.93 -1.49
C ALA A 87 -2.06 0.34 -2.28
N ALA A 88 -2.17 1.50 -1.63
CA ALA A 88 -2.40 2.78 -2.32
C ALA A 88 -1.21 3.16 -3.22
N HIS A 89 0.02 2.97 -2.75
CA HIS A 89 1.24 3.20 -3.55
C HIS A 89 1.38 2.22 -4.70
N MET A 90 1.08 0.93 -4.48
CA MET A 90 1.02 -0.06 -5.56
C MET A 90 -0.01 0.33 -6.63
N ILE A 91 -1.21 0.78 -6.23
CA ILE A 91 -2.24 1.23 -7.18
C ILE A 91 -1.76 2.43 -8.01
N GLU A 92 -1.01 3.36 -7.42
CA GLU A 92 -0.39 4.47 -8.15
C GLU A 92 0.55 3.97 -9.25
N HIS A 93 1.47 3.05 -8.92
CA HIS A 93 2.38 2.43 -9.90
C HIS A 93 1.66 1.65 -10.99
N LEU A 94 0.63 0.88 -10.62
CA LEU A 94 -0.19 0.14 -11.59
C LEU A 94 -0.96 1.09 -12.52
N THR A 95 -1.38 2.25 -12.00
CA THR A 95 -2.02 3.29 -12.83
C THR A 95 -1.01 3.86 -13.83
N GLN A 96 0.22 4.17 -13.41
CA GLN A 96 1.27 4.63 -14.31
C GLN A 96 1.62 3.57 -15.36
N ALA A 97 1.73 2.30 -14.97
CA ALA A 97 1.96 1.20 -15.91
C ALA A 97 0.81 1.08 -16.93
N PHE A 98 -0.45 1.24 -16.48
CA PHE A 98 -1.61 1.25 -17.36
C PHE A 98 -1.58 2.44 -18.34
N GLU A 99 -1.25 3.63 -17.87
CA GLU A 99 -1.09 4.83 -18.70
C GLU A 99 -0.04 4.62 -19.80
N ILE A 100 1.09 4.01 -19.48
CA ILE A 100 2.18 3.75 -20.43
C ILE A 100 1.78 2.66 -21.43
N HIS A 101 1.36 1.50 -20.95
CA HIS A 101 1.22 0.30 -21.78
C HIS A 101 -0.13 0.16 -22.46
N VAL A 102 -1.19 0.77 -21.89
CA VAL A 102 -2.55 0.68 -22.44
C VAL A 102 -2.99 1.98 -23.09
N LEU A 103 -2.69 3.13 -22.48
CA LEU A 103 -3.04 4.44 -23.05
C LEU A 103 -1.94 5.04 -23.94
N GLY A 104 -0.76 4.42 -23.98
CA GLY A 104 0.36 4.85 -24.83
C GLY A 104 1.00 6.17 -24.39
N TYR A 105 0.85 6.54 -23.11
CA TYR A 105 1.47 7.76 -22.60
C TYR A 105 2.99 7.60 -22.53
N ALA A 106 3.72 8.64 -22.92
CA ALA A 106 5.16 8.71 -22.66
C ALA A 106 5.41 8.75 -21.15
N GLY A 107 6.51 8.15 -20.68
CA GLY A 107 6.85 8.06 -19.24
C GLY A 107 6.67 9.38 -18.46
N PRO A 108 7.16 10.55 -18.94
CA PRO A 108 6.97 11.83 -18.25
C PRO A 108 5.51 12.32 -18.14
N LYS A 109 4.59 11.72 -18.91
CA LYS A 109 3.15 12.03 -18.88
C LYS A 109 2.34 11.02 -18.08
N ALA A 110 2.92 9.87 -17.75
CA ALA A 110 2.30 8.84 -16.92
C ALA A 110 2.48 9.22 -15.44
N ASN A 111 1.63 10.12 -14.96
CA ASN A 111 1.74 10.69 -13.62
C ASN A 111 0.90 9.95 -12.58
N GLY A 112 0.12 8.93 -12.95
CA GLY A 112 -0.77 8.24 -12.03
C GLY A 112 -1.89 9.14 -11.51
N ILE A 113 -2.46 8.78 -10.36
CA ILE A 113 -3.58 9.50 -9.75
C ILE A 113 -3.05 10.71 -8.96
N ILE A 114 -1.94 10.55 -8.24
CA ILE A 114 -1.41 11.53 -7.28
C ILE A 114 -0.08 12.14 -7.75
N GLY A 115 0.67 11.47 -8.63
CA GLY A 115 2.02 11.84 -9.05
C GLY A 115 2.15 13.18 -9.79
N PHE A 116 1.04 13.87 -10.10
CA PHE A 116 1.07 15.29 -10.47
C PHE A 116 1.76 16.17 -9.40
N LEU A 117 1.79 15.73 -8.13
CA LEU A 117 2.40 16.45 -7.00
C LEU A 117 3.93 16.30 -6.87
N ASN A 118 4.63 16.00 -7.97
CA ASN A 118 6.06 15.66 -8.04
C ASN A 118 6.36 14.20 -7.67
N ILE A 119 6.38 13.35 -8.71
CA ILE A 119 6.56 11.90 -8.63
C ILE A 119 7.69 11.52 -7.67
N GLU A 120 8.92 11.99 -7.86
CA GLU A 120 10.07 11.47 -7.12
C GLU A 120 10.01 11.75 -5.61
N TRP A 121 9.54 12.94 -5.21
CA TRP A 121 9.39 13.29 -3.79
C TRP A 121 8.24 12.55 -3.13
N VAL A 122 7.11 12.39 -3.82
CA VAL A 122 5.98 11.61 -3.31
C VAL A 122 6.42 10.17 -3.04
N HIS A 123 7.18 9.58 -3.96
CA HIS A 123 7.69 8.21 -3.79
C HIS A 123 8.72 8.11 -2.67
N LEU A 124 9.65 9.06 -2.57
CA LEU A 124 10.63 9.07 -1.47
C LEU A 124 9.92 9.15 -0.11
N VAL A 125 9.01 10.11 0.06
CA VAL A 125 8.25 10.24 1.31
C VAL A 125 7.46 8.96 1.59
N TRP A 126 6.85 8.35 0.56
CA TRP A 126 6.10 7.12 0.70
C TRP A 126 6.97 5.95 1.18
N ASN A 127 8.11 5.71 0.53
CA ASN A 127 8.99 4.63 0.92
C ASN A 127 9.65 4.87 2.28
N SER A 128 9.98 6.11 2.63
CA SER A 128 10.53 6.44 3.94
C SER A 128 9.59 6.04 5.09
N TRP A 129 8.27 6.32 4.97
CA TRP A 129 7.33 5.94 6.04
C TRP A 129 7.08 4.43 6.07
N VAL A 130 7.04 3.76 4.92
CA VAL A 130 6.94 2.29 4.85
C VAL A 130 8.15 1.64 5.52
N LEU A 131 9.37 2.08 5.19
CA LEU A 131 10.61 1.59 5.79
C LEU A 131 10.60 1.80 7.32
N LEU A 132 10.20 2.99 7.77
CA LEU A 132 10.10 3.30 9.21
C LEU A 132 9.13 2.35 9.92
N LEU A 133 7.92 2.18 9.38
CA LEU A 133 6.89 1.35 10.02
C LEU A 133 7.24 -0.14 9.97
N VAL A 134 7.84 -0.63 8.88
CA VAL A 134 8.39 -2.00 8.79
C VAL A 134 9.49 -2.20 9.84
N GLY A 135 10.38 -1.21 10.02
CA GLY A 135 11.39 -1.22 11.08
C GLY A 135 10.79 -1.27 12.48
N ILE A 136 9.72 -0.52 12.75
CA ILE A 136 8.98 -0.58 14.02
C ILE A 136 8.31 -1.95 14.20
N LEU A 137 7.71 -2.52 13.14
CA LEU A 137 7.08 -3.84 13.17
C LEU A 137 8.06 -4.96 13.53
N LEU A 138 9.35 -4.82 13.23
CA LEU A 138 10.37 -5.76 13.69
C LEU A 138 10.44 -5.85 15.21
N ILE A 139 10.08 -4.81 15.97
CA ILE A 139 10.02 -4.87 17.44
C ILE A 139 8.95 -5.90 17.87
N GLY A 140 7.77 -5.85 17.27
CA GLY A 140 6.65 -6.75 17.57
C GLY A 140 6.80 -8.15 16.98
N TYR A 141 7.44 -8.26 15.81
CA TYR A 141 7.50 -9.49 15.01
C TYR A 141 8.94 -9.96 14.74
N ARG A 142 9.84 -9.81 15.73
CA ARG A 142 11.30 -10.12 15.62
C ARG A 142 11.64 -11.48 15.01
N LYS A 143 10.79 -12.48 15.22
CA LYS A 143 10.99 -13.87 14.75
C LYS A 143 10.47 -14.12 13.33
N ASN A 144 9.83 -13.14 12.69
CA ASN A 144 9.31 -13.29 11.34
C ASN A 144 10.42 -13.01 10.32
N GLY A 145 11.00 -14.08 9.75
CA GLY A 145 12.05 -13.97 8.74
C GLY A 145 11.62 -13.26 7.45
N TRP A 146 10.34 -13.34 7.08
CA TRP A 146 9.82 -12.61 5.91
C TRP A 146 9.75 -11.11 6.14
N LEU A 147 9.47 -10.68 7.38
CA LEU A 147 9.51 -9.27 7.74
C LEU A 147 10.94 -8.71 7.70
N TRP A 148 11.93 -9.51 8.11
CA TRP A 148 13.34 -9.14 7.93
C TRP A 148 13.75 -9.02 6.47
N PHE A 149 13.30 -9.96 5.63
CA PHE A 149 13.53 -9.87 4.18
C PHE A 149 12.86 -8.64 3.58
N LEU A 150 11.59 -8.35 3.94
CA LEU A 150 10.90 -7.12 3.54
C LEU A 150 11.66 -5.87 3.98
N PHE A 151 12.16 -5.85 5.21
CA PHE A 151 12.92 -4.71 5.72
C PHE A 151 14.20 -4.47 4.93
N ALA A 152 14.95 -5.53 4.61
CA ALA A 152 16.15 -5.42 3.77
C ALA A 152 15.80 -4.93 2.36
N PHE A 153 14.70 -5.41 1.78
CA PHE A 153 14.21 -4.96 0.48
C PHE A 153 13.78 -3.48 0.50
N ALA A 154 13.04 -3.06 1.53
CA ALA A 154 12.62 -1.68 1.71
C ALA A 154 13.81 -0.72 1.87
N ILE A 155 14.89 -1.14 2.55
CA ILE A 155 16.14 -0.36 2.61
C ILE A 155 16.73 -0.20 1.21
N TYR A 156 16.83 -1.28 0.44
CA TYR A 156 17.33 -1.22 -0.94
C TYR A 156 16.49 -0.24 -1.79
N HIS A 157 15.18 -0.38 -1.74
CA HIS A 157 14.25 0.43 -2.53
C HIS A 157 14.31 1.91 -2.13
N GLU A 158 14.40 2.20 -0.83
CA GLU A 158 14.61 3.57 -0.31
C GLU A 158 15.92 4.18 -0.79
N LEU A 159 17.02 3.42 -0.77
CA LEU A 159 18.32 3.90 -1.26
C LEU A 159 18.28 4.27 -2.74
N GLU A 160 17.53 3.53 -3.55
CA GLU A 160 17.32 3.85 -4.96
C GLU A 160 16.54 5.17 -5.12
N HIS A 161 15.51 5.41 -4.32
CA HIS A 161 14.79 6.69 -4.30
C HIS A 161 15.66 7.86 -3.85
N ILE A 162 16.45 7.68 -2.79
CA ILE A 162 17.41 8.70 -2.33
C ILE A 162 18.39 9.04 -3.46
N TYR A 163 18.90 8.02 -4.17
CA TYR A 163 19.80 8.23 -5.30
C TYR A 163 19.14 9.00 -6.45
N MET A 164 17.90 8.65 -6.83
CA MET A 164 17.17 9.36 -7.88
C MET A 164 16.94 10.83 -7.50
N VAL A 165 16.47 11.10 -6.28
CA VAL A 165 16.26 12.47 -5.79
C VAL A 165 17.58 13.24 -5.74
N TYR A 166 18.68 12.61 -5.32
CA TYR A 166 20.01 13.21 -5.37
C TYR A 166 20.41 13.58 -6.81
N MET A 167 20.16 12.70 -7.78
CA MET A 167 20.46 12.96 -9.19
C MET A 167 19.57 14.07 -9.77
N TYR A 168 18.29 14.12 -9.39
CA TYR A 168 17.40 15.22 -9.73
C TYR A 168 17.91 16.55 -9.17
N MET A 169 18.31 16.60 -7.90
CA MET A 169 18.88 17.81 -7.30
C MET A 169 20.19 18.25 -7.96
N LYS A 170 21.00 17.29 -8.43
CA LYS A 170 22.28 17.57 -9.10
C LYS A 170 22.13 18.03 -10.55
N THR A 171 21.16 17.49 -11.27
CA THR A 171 21.04 17.68 -12.73
C THR A 171 19.86 18.55 -13.15
N GLY A 172 18.86 18.72 -12.29
CA GLY A 172 17.58 19.35 -12.61
C GLY A 172 16.69 18.52 -13.55
N HIS A 173 17.12 17.31 -13.93
CA HIS A 173 16.40 16.45 -14.88
C HIS A 173 15.71 15.30 -14.14
N PRO A 174 14.38 15.19 -14.20
CA PRO A 174 13.65 14.07 -13.59
C PRO A 174 13.81 12.79 -14.41
N GLY A 175 13.48 11.65 -13.80
CA GLY A 175 13.41 10.37 -14.50
C GLY A 175 14.74 9.63 -14.57
N ASN A 176 15.63 9.84 -13.59
CA ASN A 176 16.85 9.04 -13.47
C ASN A 176 16.49 7.53 -13.35
N PRO A 177 17.18 6.64 -14.08
CA PRO A 177 16.86 5.20 -14.09
C PRO A 177 17.12 4.47 -12.78
N GLY A 178 17.74 5.12 -11.78
CA GLY A 178 18.03 4.51 -10.50
C GLY A 178 19.19 3.52 -10.60
N PHE A 179 19.08 2.43 -9.87
CA PHE A 179 20.12 1.42 -9.74
C PHE A 179 20.01 0.35 -10.82
N LEU A 180 18.82 -0.24 -10.99
CA LEU A 180 18.65 -1.45 -11.80
C LEU A 180 17.77 -1.27 -13.03
N ALA A 181 17.13 -0.13 -13.27
CA ALA A 181 16.38 0.06 -14.51
C ALA A 181 17.32 0.23 -15.71
N HIS A 182 16.79 0.17 -16.92
CA HIS A 182 17.58 0.34 -18.15
C HIS A 182 18.34 1.67 -18.15
N GLY A 183 19.67 1.60 -18.23
CA GLY A 183 20.57 2.76 -18.10
C GLY A 183 20.96 3.08 -16.64
N GLY A 184 20.62 2.21 -15.69
CA GLY A 184 20.84 2.38 -14.26
C GLY A 184 22.31 2.28 -13.84
N LEU A 185 22.57 2.66 -12.59
CA LEU A 185 23.92 2.75 -12.02
C LEU A 185 24.69 1.42 -12.03
N PHE A 186 24.01 0.29 -11.77
CA PHE A 186 24.68 -1.00 -11.64
C PHE A 186 24.70 -1.77 -12.95
N ALA A 187 25.89 -1.89 -13.53
CA ALA A 187 26.14 -2.62 -14.78
C ALA A 187 25.27 -2.17 -15.98
N GLY A 188 24.82 -0.91 -15.99
CA GLY A 188 23.90 -0.40 -17.01
C GLY A 188 22.43 -0.82 -16.82
N GLY A 189 22.14 -1.55 -15.74
CA GLY A 189 20.81 -1.99 -15.35
C GLY A 189 20.26 -3.19 -16.14
N LEU A 190 19.02 -3.54 -15.81
CA LEU A 190 18.22 -4.58 -16.45
C LEU A 190 17.56 -4.02 -17.72
N PRO A 191 17.13 -4.87 -18.66
CA PRO A 191 16.33 -4.46 -19.82
C PRO A 191 14.86 -4.18 -19.43
N ILE A 192 14.65 -3.42 -18.36
CA ILE A 192 13.34 -3.09 -17.79
C ILE A 192 13.29 -1.57 -17.64
N THR A 193 12.22 -0.93 -18.08
CA THR A 193 12.09 0.52 -17.92
C THR A 193 11.93 0.88 -16.45
N ARG A 194 12.30 2.11 -16.07
CA ARG A 194 12.18 2.56 -14.68
C ARG A 194 10.74 2.43 -14.13
N PRO A 195 9.68 2.88 -14.84
CA PRO A 195 8.31 2.70 -14.37
C PRO A 195 7.94 1.22 -14.16
N ASP A 196 8.34 0.33 -15.06
CA ASP A 196 8.05 -1.10 -14.95
C ASP A 196 8.75 -1.73 -13.75
N LEU A 197 10.01 -1.36 -13.54
CA LEU A 197 10.79 -1.87 -12.42
C LEU A 197 10.18 -1.45 -11.07
N HIS A 198 9.74 -0.19 -10.96
CA HIS A 198 9.10 0.30 -9.74
C HIS A 198 7.72 -0.33 -9.52
N ALA A 199 6.95 -0.59 -10.58
CA ALA A 199 5.72 -1.35 -10.48
C ALA A 199 5.97 -2.77 -9.97
N ILE A 200 7.04 -3.44 -10.42
CA ILE A 200 7.46 -4.75 -9.91
C ILE A 200 7.82 -4.66 -8.43
N TYR A 201 8.61 -3.67 -8.01
CA TYR A 201 8.96 -3.47 -6.60
C TYR A 201 7.72 -3.25 -5.73
N ALA A 202 6.80 -2.40 -6.16
CA ALA A 202 5.58 -2.10 -5.41
C ALA A 202 4.69 -3.35 -5.25
N VAL A 203 4.54 -4.16 -6.32
CA VAL A 203 3.79 -5.43 -6.25
C VAL A 203 4.48 -6.44 -5.33
N LEU A 204 5.81 -6.53 -5.39
CA LEU A 204 6.57 -7.43 -4.53
C LEU A 204 6.44 -7.07 -3.04
N GLU A 205 6.59 -5.78 -2.71
CA GLU A 205 6.41 -5.27 -1.35
C GLU A 205 5.01 -5.54 -0.82
N GLU A 206 3.98 -5.24 -1.62
CA GLU A 206 2.59 -5.45 -1.23
C GLU A 206 2.28 -6.95 -1.04
N ALA A 207 2.72 -7.81 -1.97
CA ALA A 207 2.53 -9.25 -1.86
C ALA A 207 3.19 -9.82 -0.59
N MET A 208 4.39 -9.34 -0.26
CA MET A 208 5.10 -9.74 0.97
C MET A 208 4.38 -9.24 2.22
N LEU A 209 3.94 -7.98 2.26
CA LEU A 209 3.17 -7.42 3.37
C LEU A 209 1.87 -8.21 3.60
N LEU A 210 1.13 -8.53 2.54
CA LEU A 210 -0.08 -9.34 2.62
C LEU A 210 0.21 -10.74 3.17
N MET A 211 1.27 -11.39 2.69
CA MET A 211 1.70 -12.69 3.19
C MET A 211 2.04 -12.62 4.69
N ILE A 212 2.84 -11.64 5.11
CA ILE A 212 3.23 -11.42 6.51
C ILE A 212 1.99 -11.17 7.37
N TYR A 213 1.06 -10.33 6.91
CA TYR A 213 -0.21 -10.05 7.59
C TYR A 213 -1.05 -11.31 7.80
N VAL A 214 -1.22 -12.13 6.75
CA VAL A 214 -1.95 -13.40 6.84
C VAL A 214 -1.25 -14.36 7.80
N MET A 215 0.08 -14.43 7.79
CA MET A 215 0.85 -15.29 8.69
C MET A 215 0.67 -14.88 10.16
N GLU A 216 0.83 -13.60 10.48
CA GLU A 216 0.69 -13.09 11.85
C GLU A 216 -0.76 -13.17 12.34
N GLN A 217 -1.74 -12.88 11.48
CA GLN A 217 -3.15 -13.05 11.81
C GLN A 217 -3.49 -14.52 12.15
N ARG A 218 -2.94 -15.49 11.40
CA ARG A 218 -3.13 -16.92 11.68
C ARG A 218 -2.54 -17.32 13.03
N LYS A 219 -1.38 -16.79 13.41
CA LYS A 219 -0.75 -17.06 14.72
C LYS A 219 -1.62 -16.55 15.86
N VAL A 220 -2.13 -15.32 15.74
CA VAL A 220 -3.07 -14.73 16.71
C VAL A 220 -4.33 -15.59 16.87
N LYS A 221 -4.95 -16.00 15.77
CA LYS A 221 -6.14 -16.87 15.80
C LYS A 221 -5.87 -18.21 16.48
N LYS A 222 -4.73 -18.86 16.17
CA LYS A 222 -4.33 -20.12 16.81
C LYS A 222 -4.12 -19.97 18.32
N ALA A 223 -3.49 -18.89 18.76
CA ALA A 223 -3.28 -18.62 20.17
C ALA A 223 -4.60 -18.45 20.93
N ALA A 224 -5.56 -17.71 20.35
CA ALA A 224 -6.88 -17.53 20.94
C ALA A 224 -7.67 -18.85 21.02
N GLN A 225 -7.60 -19.69 19.99
CA GLN A 225 -8.24 -21.02 19.99
C GLN A 225 -7.67 -21.95 21.05
N PHE A 226 -6.34 -21.93 21.24
CA PHE A 226 -5.69 -22.72 22.27
C PHE A 226 -6.13 -22.30 23.68
N GLN A 227 -6.18 -20.99 23.94
CA GLN A 227 -6.64 -20.46 25.23
C GLN A 227 -8.08 -20.90 25.57
N LEU A 228 -8.98 -20.90 24.58
CA LEU A 228 -10.36 -21.38 24.75
C LEU A 228 -10.46 -22.89 24.98
N ALA A 229 -9.56 -23.69 24.42
CA ALA A 229 -9.54 -25.13 24.60
C ALA A 229 -8.97 -25.56 25.97
N THR A 230 -8.19 -24.69 26.62
CA THR A 230 -7.55 -24.93 27.92
C THR A 230 -8.26 -24.27 29.10
N ALA A 231 -9.32 -23.50 28.84
CA ALA A 231 -10.15 -22.83 29.85
C ALA A 231 -11.38 -23.68 30.19
#